data_AF-A0A9D0ZY87-F1
#
_entry.id   AF-A0A9D0ZY87-F1
#
_cell.length_a   1.000
_cell.length_b   1.000
_cell.length_c   1.000
_cell.angle_alpha   90.00
_cell.angle_beta   90.00
_cell.angle_gamma   90.00
#
_symmetry.space_group_name_H-M   'P 1'
#
loop_
_entity.id
_entity.type
_entity.pdbx_description
1 polymer ?
#
loop_
_entity_poly.entity_id
_entity_poly.type
_entity_poly.pdbx_seq_one_letter_code
_entity_poly.pdbx_strand_id
1 'polypeptide(L)'
;MAGKSGRSINNVPESSVKRMIFSWEGILVLIFIAVNIFCALFSEFYNLSSLLRQMPVYLAEVFLMLTMAYILVLGEIDISVGSIVCLSATMCCIVCNTNAPFIVVVLVALIVGTICGAINGFILTRFQELPPMIVTLATQIIFRGIAEIVLGDGGSISVTNTDGFRLIGGKVGQVPYIL
;
A
#
# COMPACT_ATOMS: atom_id res chain seq x y z
N MET A 1 35.08 21.26 47.78
CA MET A 1 35.73 20.08 47.21
C MET A 1 35.10 19.80 45.84
N ALA A 2 35.74 20.30 44.78
CA ALA A 2 35.28 20.17 43.40
C ALA A 2 36.26 19.26 42.64
N GLY A 3 35.74 18.44 41.73
CA GLY A 3 36.53 17.81 40.64
C GLY A 3 36.97 16.37 40.86
N LYS A 4 36.08 15.39 40.63
CA LYS A 4 36.43 14.00 40.24
C LYS A 4 35.34 13.35 39.38
N SER A 5 34.98 14.00 38.29
CA SER A 5 34.27 13.32 37.20
C SER A 5 34.98 13.72 35.91
N GLY A 6 35.89 12.87 35.43
CA GLY A 6 36.65 13.06 34.19
C GLY A 6 35.77 12.97 32.93
N ARG A 7 34.51 13.40 33.01
CA ARG A 7 33.57 13.44 31.89
C ARG A 7 33.69 14.81 31.24
N SER A 8 34.47 14.88 30.16
CA SER A 8 34.41 16.03 29.26
C SER A 8 33.02 16.03 28.62
N ILE A 9 32.14 16.90 29.07
CA ILE A 9 30.86 17.14 28.38
C ILE A 9 31.20 17.98 27.16
N ASN A 10 31.62 17.32 26.08
CA ASN A 10 31.82 17.97 24.79
C ASN A 10 30.44 18.32 24.22
N ASN A 11 29.86 19.43 24.69
CA ASN A 11 28.71 20.05 24.04
C ASN A 11 29.19 20.84 22.82
N VAL A 12 29.85 20.15 21.89
CA VAL A 12 30.14 20.70 20.57
C VAL A 12 28.80 20.70 19.84
N PRO A 13 28.22 21.85 19.47
CA PRO A 13 27.03 21.84 18.64
C PRO A 13 27.38 21.10 17.36
N GLU A 14 26.84 19.90 17.18
CA GLU A 14 26.95 19.23 15.89
C GLU A 14 26.44 20.20 14.85
N SER A 15 27.22 20.37 13.77
CA SER A 15 26.84 21.32 12.72
C SER A 15 25.41 21.01 12.29
N SER A 16 24.59 22.06 12.16
CA SER A 16 23.16 21.92 11.83
C SER A 16 22.94 21.02 10.60
N VAL A 17 23.92 20.98 9.70
CA VAL A 17 23.95 20.13 8.50
C VAL A 17 24.18 18.64 8.82
N LYS A 18 25.09 18.29 9.74
CA LYS A 18 25.29 16.88 10.16
C LYS A 18 24.05 16.34 10.84
N ARG A 19 23.45 17.13 11.74
CA ARG A 19 22.20 16.75 12.42
C ARG A 19 21.02 16.63 11.44
N MET A 20 20.97 17.49 10.41
CA MET A 20 19.97 17.40 9.34
C MET A 20 20.18 16.15 8.46
N ILE A 21 21.42 15.82 8.09
CA ILE A 21 21.75 14.65 7.26
C ILE A 21 21.51 13.33 8.00
N PHE A 22 21.89 13.24 9.27
CA PHE A 22 21.70 12.04 10.10
C PHE A 22 20.33 11.97 10.78
N SER A 23 19.41 12.87 10.45
CA SER A 23 18.00 12.74 10.80
C SER A 23 17.32 11.67 9.93
N TRP A 24 16.22 11.11 10.41
CA TRP A 24 15.45 10.11 9.64
C TRP A 24 14.97 10.70 8.31
N GLU A 25 14.53 11.95 8.33
CA GLU A 25 14.08 12.71 7.17
C GLU A 25 15.24 12.96 6.20
N GLY A 26 16.41 13.32 6.71
CA GLY A 26 17.63 13.53 5.91
C GLY A 26 18.07 12.27 5.19
N ILE A 27 18.05 11.12 5.89
CA ILE A 27 18.35 9.82 5.30
C ILE A 27 17.34 9.47 4.20
N LEU A 28 16.05 9.68 4.42
CA LEU A 28 15.01 9.42 3.42
C LEU A 28 15.19 10.28 2.16
N VAL A 29 15.51 11.58 2.32
CA VAL A 29 15.81 12.47 1.18
C VAL A 29 17.05 12.01 0.44
N LEU A 30 18.11 11.61 1.14
CA LEU A 30 19.33 11.09 0.53
C LEU A 30 19.09 9.80 -0.25
N ILE A 31 18.33 8.86 0.32
CA ILE A 31 17.94 7.61 -0.36
C ILE A 31 17.10 7.93 -1.59
N PHE A 32 16.14 8.85 -1.48
CA PHE A 32 15.31 9.28 -2.61
C PHE A 32 16.18 9.82 -3.75
N ILE A 33 17.11 10.73 -3.46
CA ILE A 33 18.04 11.27 -4.47
C ILE A 33 18.91 10.16 -5.08
N ALA A 34 19.48 9.29 -4.25
CA ALA A 34 20.35 8.21 -4.69
C ALA A 34 19.61 7.23 -5.64
N VAL A 35 18.36 6.87 -5.32
CA VAL A 35 17.52 6.01 -6.16
C VAL A 35 17.22 6.69 -7.50
N ASN A 36 16.86 7.98 -7.50
CA ASN A 36 16.58 8.70 -8.75
C ASN A 36 17.81 8.77 -9.66
N ILE A 37 19.00 9.03 -9.10
CA ILE A 37 20.26 9.03 -9.85
C ILE A 37 20.54 7.63 -10.41
N PHE A 38 20.42 6.60 -9.57
CA PHE A 38 20.64 5.21 -10.00
C PHE A 38 19.71 4.82 -11.15
N CYS A 39 18.41 5.12 -11.05
CA CYS A 39 17.43 4.83 -12.09
C CYS A 39 17.73 5.60 -13.40
N ALA A 40 18.13 6.87 -13.31
CA ALA A 40 18.50 7.69 -14.46
C ALA A 40 19.75 7.16 -15.18
N LEU A 41 20.72 6.62 -14.43
CA LEU A 41 21.93 6.01 -15.01
C LEU A 41 21.66 4.64 -15.61
N PHE A 42 20.72 3.89 -15.06
CA PHE A 42 20.43 2.52 -15.48
C PHE A 42 19.49 2.44 -16.70
N SER A 43 18.56 3.39 -16.85
CA SER A 43 17.54 3.33 -17.90
C SER A 43 17.34 4.66 -18.64
N GLU A 44 17.52 4.63 -19.96
CA GLU A 44 17.22 5.76 -20.86
C GLU A 44 15.72 6.11 -20.89
N PHE A 45 14.85 5.19 -20.47
CA PHE A 45 13.40 5.41 -20.39
C PHE A 45 12.96 6.12 -19.09
N TYR A 46 13.90 6.38 -18.17
CA TYR A 46 13.66 7.12 -16.94
C TYR A 46 13.53 8.62 -17.20
N ASN A 47 12.34 9.04 -17.64
CA ASN A 47 11.99 10.43 -17.86
C ASN A 47 10.66 10.77 -17.16
N LEU A 48 10.40 12.07 -17.00
CA LEU A 48 9.20 12.56 -16.30
C LEU A 48 7.89 12.01 -16.91
N SER A 49 7.80 11.92 -18.23
CA SER A 49 6.63 11.40 -18.92
C SER A 49 6.40 9.91 -18.66
N SER A 50 7.46 9.10 -18.56
CA SER A 50 7.40 7.69 -18.18
C SER A 50 6.97 7.53 -16.72
N LEU A 51 7.52 8.35 -15.82
CA LEU A 51 7.17 8.34 -14.40
C LEU A 51 5.70 8.70 -14.19
N LEU A 52 5.25 9.81 -14.77
CA LEU A 52 3.85 10.25 -14.71
C LEU A 52 2.88 9.22 -15.31
N ARG A 53 3.32 8.42 -16.28
CA ARG A 53 2.48 7.35 -16.85
C ARG A 53 2.31 6.15 -15.92
N GLN A 54 3.33 5.86 -15.10
CA GLN A 54 3.33 4.73 -14.15
C GLN A 54 2.71 5.09 -12.79
N MET A 55 2.63 6.38 -12.44
CA MET A 55 2.04 6.84 -11.18
C MET A 55 0.64 6.28 -10.85
N PRO A 56 -0.31 6.07 -11.79
CA PRO A 56 -1.66 5.57 -11.43
C PRO A 56 -1.63 4.23 -10.69
N VAL A 57 -0.66 3.35 -11.00
CA VAL A 57 -0.52 2.05 -10.35
C VAL A 57 -0.23 2.22 -8.86
N TYR A 58 0.65 3.16 -8.52
CA TYR A 58 1.05 3.45 -7.14
C TYR A 58 0.06 4.36 -6.40
N LEU A 59 -0.69 5.21 -7.11
CA LEU A 59 -1.71 6.07 -6.49
C LEU A 59 -2.80 5.25 -5.80
N ALA A 60 -3.18 4.10 -6.38
CA ALA A 60 -4.13 3.18 -5.73
C ALA A 60 -3.60 2.62 -4.41
N GLU A 61 -2.29 2.36 -4.32
CA GLU A 61 -1.64 1.84 -3.10
C GLU A 61 -1.63 2.88 -1.97
N VAL A 62 -1.61 4.18 -2.29
CA VAL A 62 -1.67 5.26 -1.28
C VAL A 62 -2.95 5.16 -0.45
N PHE A 63 -4.09 4.87 -1.07
CA PHE A 63 -5.37 4.69 -0.36
C PHE A 63 -5.33 3.51 0.62
N LEU A 64 -4.60 2.44 0.28
CA LEU A 64 -4.40 1.30 1.18
C LEU A 64 -3.50 1.68 2.36
N MET A 65 -2.42 2.43 2.09
CA MET A 65 -1.46 2.86 3.12
C MET A 65 -2.10 3.75 4.18
N LEU A 66 -3.06 4.60 3.80
CA LEU A 66 -3.79 5.47 4.75
C LEU A 66 -4.52 4.64 5.82
N THR A 67 -5.21 3.58 5.42
CA THR A 67 -5.92 2.69 6.35
C THR A 67 -4.95 1.86 7.18
N MET A 68 -3.84 1.41 6.59
CA MET A 68 -2.79 0.66 7.30
C MET A 68 -2.08 1.49 8.37
N ALA A 69 -1.91 2.80 8.15
CA ALA A 69 -1.30 3.68 9.14
C ALA A 69 -2.06 3.64 10.48
N TYR A 70 -3.40 3.55 10.45
CA TYR A 70 -4.21 3.41 11.66
C TYR A 70 -3.89 2.12 12.42
N ILE A 71 -3.77 0.98 11.73
CA ILE A 71 -3.44 -0.32 12.33
C ILE A 71 -2.04 -0.29 12.95
N LEU A 72 -1.07 0.31 12.26
CA LEU A 72 0.30 0.47 12.76
C LEU A 72 0.37 1.36 14.02
N VAL A 73 -0.45 2.42 14.09
CA VAL A 73 -0.53 3.28 15.28
C VAL A 73 -1.09 2.52 16.48
N LEU A 74 -1.97 1.54 16.26
CA LEU A 74 -2.46 0.63 17.31
C LEU A 74 -1.39 -0.37 17.77
N GLY A 75 -0.21 -0.42 17.13
CA GLY A 75 0.85 -1.38 17.42
C GLY A 75 0.63 -2.76 16.79
N GLU A 76 -0.34 -2.88 15.89
CA GLU A 76 -0.64 -4.12 15.18
C GLU A 76 -0.11 -4.08 13.73
N ILE A 77 -0.07 -5.24 13.08
CA ILE A 77 0.34 -5.37 11.68
C ILE A 77 -0.71 -6.20 10.97
N ASP A 78 -1.28 -5.66 9.90
CA ASP A 78 -2.16 -6.41 8.99
C ASP A 78 -1.40 -6.80 7.73
N ILE A 79 -1.21 -8.10 7.56
CA ILE A 79 -0.53 -8.69 6.39
C ILE A 79 -1.56 -9.03 5.29
N SER A 80 -2.84 -9.18 5.64
CA SER A 80 -3.90 -9.70 4.78
C SER A 80 -4.39 -8.71 3.70
N VAL A 81 -4.18 -7.40 3.86
CA VAL A 81 -4.75 -6.38 2.96
C VAL A 81 -4.45 -6.61 1.48
N GLY A 82 -3.23 -7.08 1.14
CA GLY A 82 -2.91 -7.39 -0.26
C GLY A 82 -3.78 -8.50 -0.85
N SER A 83 -4.12 -9.52 -0.05
CA SER A 83 -5.03 -10.59 -0.46
C SER A 83 -6.50 -10.16 -0.51
N ILE A 84 -6.91 -9.24 0.37
CA ILE A 84 -8.26 -8.66 0.36
C ILE A 84 -8.46 -7.84 -0.91
N VAL A 85 -7.48 -7.02 -1.27
CA VAL A 85 -7.49 -6.25 -2.53
C VAL A 85 -7.54 -7.19 -3.74
N CYS A 86 -6.74 -8.26 -3.73
CA CYS A 86 -6.76 -9.27 -4.80
C CYS A 86 -8.14 -9.93 -4.93
N LEU A 87 -8.72 -10.42 -3.84
CA LEU A 87 -10.04 -11.06 -3.85
C LEU A 87 -11.14 -10.07 -4.28
N SER A 88 -11.10 -8.85 -3.76
CA SER A 88 -12.02 -7.77 -4.13
C SER A 88 -11.92 -7.45 -5.63
N ALA A 89 -10.71 -7.31 -6.17
CA ALA A 89 -10.48 -7.03 -7.58
C ALA A 89 -10.98 -8.17 -8.48
N THR A 90 -10.74 -9.43 -8.09
CA THR A 90 -11.25 -10.60 -8.81
C THR A 90 -12.78 -10.60 -8.87
N MET A 91 -13.44 -10.36 -7.73
CA MET A 91 -14.91 -10.30 -7.70
C MET A 91 -15.48 -9.13 -8.51
N CYS A 92 -14.84 -7.96 -8.44
CA CYS A 92 -15.20 -6.81 -9.28
C CYS A 92 -15.07 -7.13 -10.78
N CYS A 93 -14.00 -7.82 -11.18
CA CYS A 93 -13.78 -8.20 -12.57
C CYS A 93 -14.90 -9.12 -13.08
N ILE A 94 -15.28 -10.12 -12.29
CA ILE A 94 -16.37 -11.05 -12.62
C ILE A 94 -17.68 -10.31 -12.80
N VAL A 95 -18.05 -9.44 -11.85
CA VAL A 95 -19.31 -8.68 -11.90
C VAL A 95 -19.30 -7.64 -13.02
N CYS A 96 -18.15 -7.05 -13.33
CA CYS A 96 -18.02 -6.15 -14.46
C CYS A 96 -18.30 -6.88 -15.79
N ASN A 97 -17.83 -8.12 -15.91
CA ASN A 97 -18.05 -8.95 -17.10
C ASN A 97 -19.50 -9.45 -17.26
N THR A 98 -20.35 -9.32 -16.23
CA THR A 98 -21.81 -9.57 -16.38
C THR A 98 -22.57 -8.37 -16.96
N ASN A 99 -21.88 -7.32 -17.41
CA ASN A 99 -22.47 -6.04 -17.84
C ASN A 99 -23.31 -5.34 -16.75
N ALA A 100 -22.97 -5.57 -15.47
CA ALA A 100 -23.63 -4.89 -14.38
C ALA A 100 -23.30 -3.38 -14.37
N PRO A 101 -24.20 -2.51 -13.87
CA PRO A 101 -23.89 -1.10 -13.67
C PRO A 101 -22.66 -0.90 -12.79
N PHE A 102 -21.84 0.11 -13.10
CA PHE A 102 -20.58 0.34 -12.36
C PHE A 102 -20.77 0.52 -10.85
N ILE A 103 -21.89 1.10 -10.42
CA ILE A 103 -22.22 1.21 -9.00
C ILE A 103 -22.29 -0.14 -8.29
N VAL A 104 -22.76 -1.19 -8.98
CA VAL A 104 -22.81 -2.55 -8.43
C VAL A 104 -21.41 -3.11 -8.26
N VAL A 105 -20.50 -2.83 -9.20
CA VAL A 105 -19.08 -3.23 -9.10
C VAL A 105 -18.42 -2.59 -7.88
N VAL A 106 -18.66 -1.29 -7.65
CA VAL A 106 -18.15 -0.58 -6.46
C VAL A 106 -18.72 -1.18 -5.16
N LEU A 107 -20.02 -1.48 -5.12
CA LEU A 107 -20.64 -2.10 -3.95
C LEU A 107 -20.06 -3.49 -3.66
N VAL A 108 -19.80 -4.29 -4.70
CA VAL A 108 -19.15 -5.60 -4.53
C VAL A 108 -17.76 -5.45 -3.93
N ALA A 109 -16.97 -4.48 -4.38
CA ALA A 109 -15.65 -4.19 -3.80
C ALA A 109 -15.74 -3.91 -2.29
N LEU A 110 -16.66 -3.00 -1.93
CA LEU A 110 -16.85 -2.58 -0.54
C LEU A 110 -17.36 -3.72 0.34
N ILE A 111 -18.29 -4.53 -0.16
CA ILE A 111 -18.86 -5.66 0.58
C ILE A 111 -17.78 -6.73 0.82
N VAL A 112 -17.02 -7.11 -0.21
CA VAL A 112 -15.96 -8.12 -0.08
C VAL A 112 -14.90 -7.64 0.90
N GLY A 113 -14.41 -6.40 0.76
CA GLY A 113 -13.44 -5.82 1.68
C GLY A 113 -13.95 -5.77 3.12
N THR A 114 -15.21 -5.35 3.33
CA THR A 114 -15.83 -5.28 4.66
C THR A 114 -15.98 -6.66 5.29
N ILE A 115 -16.42 -7.67 4.53
CA ILE A 115 -16.57 -9.04 5.03
C ILE A 115 -15.20 -9.61 5.44
N CYS A 116 -14.18 -9.49 4.59
CA CYS A 116 -12.83 -9.96 4.91
C CYS A 116 -12.26 -9.25 6.16
N GLY A 117 -12.38 -7.93 6.24
CA GLY A 117 -11.97 -7.17 7.42
C GLY A 117 -12.74 -7.54 8.68
N ALA A 118 -14.06 -7.77 8.56
CA ALA A 118 -14.90 -8.20 9.67
C ALA A 118 -14.51 -9.60 10.17
N ILE A 119 -14.11 -10.52 9.28
CA ILE A 119 -13.59 -11.84 9.67
C ILE A 119 -12.32 -11.68 10.51
N ASN A 120 -11.36 -10.87 10.06
CA ASN A 120 -10.14 -10.59 10.83
C ASN A 120 -10.49 -9.99 12.21
N GLY A 121 -11.32 -8.94 12.23
CA GLY A 121 -11.74 -8.29 13.48
C GLY A 121 -12.50 -9.22 14.42
N PHE A 122 -13.35 -10.10 13.89
CA PHE A 122 -14.08 -11.08 14.69
C PHE A 122 -13.14 -12.10 15.35
N ILE A 123 -12.15 -12.61 14.61
CA ILE A 123 -11.17 -13.56 15.16
C ILE A 123 -10.35 -12.88 16.26
N LEU A 124 -9.84 -11.67 16.00
CA LEU A 124 -9.02 -10.92 16.96
C LEU A 124 -9.78 -10.54 18.24
N THR A 125 -11.06 -10.21 18.12
CA THR A 125 -11.89 -9.87 19.29
C THR A 125 -12.30 -11.09 20.11
N ARG A 126 -12.41 -12.28 19.48
CA ARG A 126 -12.80 -13.53 20.17
C ARG A 126 -11.62 -14.31 20.74
N PHE A 127 -10.47 -14.29 20.07
CA PHE A 127 -9.29 -15.05 20.43
C PHE A 127 -8.14 -14.08 20.76
N GLN A 128 -8.18 -13.52 21.97
CA GLN A 128 -7.22 -12.49 22.40
C GLN A 128 -5.81 -13.06 22.63
N GLU A 129 -5.69 -14.38 22.76
CA GLU A 129 -4.41 -15.10 22.87
C GLU A 129 -3.64 -15.17 21.54
N LEU A 130 -4.28 -14.88 20.40
CA LEU A 130 -3.64 -14.97 19.09
C LEU A 130 -3.01 -13.63 18.69
N PRO A 131 -1.71 -13.60 18.35
CA PRO A 131 -1.07 -12.41 17.81
C PRO A 131 -1.71 -11.97 16.47
N PRO A 132 -1.99 -10.65 16.26
CA PRO A 132 -2.64 -10.14 15.05
C PRO A 132 -1.94 -10.50 13.73
N MET A 133 -0.61 -10.51 13.73
CA MET A 133 0.19 -10.89 12.58
C MET A 133 -0.10 -12.33 12.13
N ILE A 134 -0.28 -13.27 13.07
CA ILE A 134 -0.53 -14.69 12.73
C ILE A 134 -1.93 -14.85 12.11
N VAL A 135 -2.92 -14.17 12.69
CA VAL A 135 -4.29 -14.18 12.16
C VAL A 135 -4.30 -13.61 10.75
N THR A 136 -3.68 -12.46 10.51
CA THR A 136 -3.68 -11.82 9.20
C THR A 136 -2.82 -12.55 8.17
N LEU A 137 -1.75 -13.25 8.58
CA LEU A 137 -1.02 -14.19 7.71
C LEU A 137 -1.89 -15.38 7.29
N ALA A 138 -2.62 -15.98 8.24
CA ALA A 138 -3.49 -17.12 7.96
C ALA A 138 -4.65 -16.72 7.03
N THR A 139 -5.31 -15.61 7.32
CA THR A 139 -6.40 -15.11 6.47
C THR A 139 -5.89 -14.61 5.13
N GLN A 140 -4.65 -14.10 5.05
CA GLN A 140 -4.02 -13.80 3.77
C GLN A 140 -3.99 -15.03 2.86
N ILE A 141 -3.53 -16.17 3.37
CA ILE A 141 -3.41 -17.42 2.59
C ILE A 141 -4.81 -17.87 2.14
N ILE A 142 -5.81 -17.79 3.01
CA ILE A 142 -7.19 -18.17 2.69
C ILE A 142 -7.77 -17.26 1.61
N PHE A 143 -7.75 -15.94 1.79
CA PHE A 143 -8.32 -14.99 0.83
C PHE A 143 -7.61 -15.06 -0.52
N ARG A 144 -6.27 -15.20 -0.51
CA ARG A 144 -5.49 -15.39 -1.73
C ARG A 144 -5.86 -16.69 -2.41
N GLY A 145 -5.96 -17.79 -1.68
CA GLY A 145 -6.37 -19.09 -2.22
C GLY A 145 -7.76 -19.05 -2.86
N ILE A 146 -8.73 -18.39 -2.22
CA ILE A 146 -10.07 -18.19 -2.80
C ILE A 146 -9.96 -17.40 -4.10
N ALA A 147 -9.19 -16.30 -4.13
CA ALA A 147 -9.03 -15.49 -5.33
C ALA A 147 -8.41 -16.29 -6.48
N GLU A 148 -7.37 -17.08 -6.22
CA GLU A 148 -6.71 -17.93 -7.23
C GLU A 148 -7.65 -19.03 -7.75
N ILE A 149 -8.41 -19.70 -6.87
CA ILE A 149 -9.41 -20.70 -7.29
C ILE A 149 -10.48 -20.09 -8.19
N VAL A 150 -10.91 -18.87 -7.87
CA VAL A 150 -11.93 -18.14 -8.64
C VAL A 150 -11.39 -17.67 -10.00
N LEU A 151 -10.10 -17.31 -10.09
CA LEU A 151 -9.43 -16.97 -11.34
C LEU A 151 -9.21 -18.20 -12.23
N GLY A 152 -9.08 -19.39 -11.64
CA GLY A 152 -8.84 -20.64 -12.36
C GLY A 152 -7.45 -20.74 -12.97
N ASP A 153 -7.25 -21.73 -13.85
CA ASP A 153 -5.92 -22.09 -14.40
C ASP A 153 -5.20 -20.96 -15.17
N GLY A 154 -5.94 -19.94 -15.62
CA GLY A 154 -5.40 -18.78 -16.34
C GLY A 154 -4.82 -17.68 -15.45
N GLY A 155 -5.05 -17.72 -14.13
CA GLY A 155 -4.54 -16.75 -13.15
C GLY A 155 -4.93 -15.29 -13.40
N SER A 156 -5.81 -15.01 -14.37
CA SER A 156 -6.20 -13.67 -14.78
C SER A 156 -7.53 -13.69 -15.53
N ILE A 157 -8.33 -12.64 -15.33
CA ILE A 157 -9.58 -12.40 -16.05
C ILE A 157 -9.49 -10.99 -16.64
N SER A 158 -9.70 -10.88 -17.95
CA SER A 158 -9.76 -9.58 -18.62
C SER A 158 -11.09 -8.89 -18.35
N VAL A 159 -11.03 -7.60 -18.04
CA VAL A 159 -12.21 -6.75 -17.88
C VAL A 159 -12.71 -6.34 -19.27
N THR A 160 -13.98 -6.62 -19.55
CA THR A 160 -14.59 -6.33 -20.87
C THR A 160 -15.13 -4.91 -20.95
N ASN A 161 -15.74 -4.40 -19.86
CA ASN A 161 -16.28 -3.05 -19.78
C ASN A 161 -15.42 -2.19 -18.84
N THR A 162 -14.73 -1.19 -19.39
CA THR A 162 -13.84 -0.30 -18.62
C THR A 162 -14.39 1.09 -18.40
N ASP A 163 -15.59 1.40 -18.92
CA ASP A 163 -16.11 2.77 -18.95
C ASP A 163 -16.29 3.35 -17.55
N GLY A 164 -16.80 2.55 -16.61
CA GLY A 164 -16.93 2.96 -15.21
C GLY A 164 -15.59 3.25 -14.54
N PHE A 165 -14.57 2.43 -14.79
CA PHE A 165 -13.22 2.64 -14.25
C PHE A 165 -12.55 3.89 -14.84
N ARG A 166 -12.90 4.26 -16.07
CA ARG A 166 -12.44 5.51 -16.71
C ARG A 166 -13.10 6.76 -16.14
N LEU A 167 -14.21 6.63 -15.40
CA LEU A 167 -14.84 7.77 -14.72
C LEU A 167 -14.11 8.15 -13.43
N ILE A 168 -13.50 7.17 -12.75
CA ILE A 168 -12.75 7.38 -11.51
C ILE A 168 -11.26 7.68 -11.76
N GLY A 169 -10.74 7.32 -12.92
CA GLY A 169 -9.33 7.55 -13.29
C GLY A 169 -9.19 8.44 -14.51
N GLY A 170 -8.40 9.50 -14.41
CA GLY A 170 -8.21 10.46 -15.48
C GLY A 170 -6.81 11.08 -15.52
N LYS A 171 -6.64 12.07 -16.39
CA LYS A 171 -5.41 12.86 -16.49
C LYS A 171 -5.76 14.34 -16.64
N VAL A 172 -5.09 15.20 -15.90
CA VAL A 172 -5.07 16.66 -16.12
C VAL A 172 -3.74 16.98 -16.80
N GLY A 173 -3.78 17.25 -18.10
CA GLY A 173 -2.57 17.35 -18.91
C GLY A 173 -1.77 16.04 -18.89
N GLN A 174 -0.55 16.06 -18.33
CA GLN A 174 0.28 14.87 -18.16
C GLN A 174 0.16 14.21 -16.79
N VAL A 175 -0.48 14.87 -15.82
CA VAL A 175 -0.57 14.38 -14.44
C VAL A 175 -1.80 13.49 -14.31
N PRO A 176 -1.62 12.19 -13.98
CA PRO A 176 -2.76 11.33 -13.72
C PRO A 176 -3.39 11.61 -12.35
N TYR A 177 -4.67 11.30 -12.24
CA TYR A 177 -5.37 11.24 -10.97
C TYR A 177 -6.29 10.02 -10.93
N ILE A 178 -6.55 9.54 -9.71
CA ILE A 178 -7.56 8.54 -9.38
C ILE A 178 -8.39 9.14 -8.24
N LEU A 179 -9.71 9.04 -8.37
CA LEU A 179 -10.72 9.41 -7.38
C LEU A 179 -11.08 8.21 -6.51
#